data_AF-A0A9E3D5N7-F1
#
_entry.id   AF-A0A9E3D5N7-F1
#
_cell.length_a   1.000
_cell.length_b   1.000
_cell.length_c   1.000
_cell.angle_alpha   90.00
_cell.angle_beta   90.00
_cell.angle_gamma   90.00
#
_symmetry.space_group_name_H-M   'P 1'
#
loop_
_entity.id
_entity.type
_entity.pdbx_description
1 polymer ?
#
loop_
_entity_poly.entity_id
_entity_poly.type
_entity_poly.pdbx_seq_one_letter_code
_entity_poly.pdbx_strand_id
1 'polypeptide(L)'
;MSRFLPDRFPAPSKPRPVSGGIKAQSKRGAFGERWWSKRWIGVLEGFELGARLRRGRAYARQGQVIDIAIEPQGVSARVQGSRKVPYAVRIEVTPLRAAQWRRVADNIVQTPRFVAMLLNGEMPEDIEDAFQAAHCTLFPQSIADVSTECSCPDWSNPCKHVAAVYYL
;
A
#
# COMPACT_ATOMS: atom_id res chain seq x y z
N MET A 1 13.16 -25.78 39.89
CA MET A 1 14.11 -25.12 38.96
C MET A 1 13.42 -24.93 37.61
N SER A 2 12.81 -23.77 37.40
CA SER A 2 12.08 -23.44 36.17
C SER A 2 13.06 -23.22 35.02
N ARG A 3 12.95 -24.01 33.95
CA ARG A 3 13.72 -23.83 32.72
C ARG A 3 13.08 -22.68 31.94
N PHE A 4 13.67 -21.49 32.05
CA PHE A 4 13.46 -20.41 31.10
C PHE A 4 13.90 -20.90 29.70
N LEU A 5 12.94 -21.11 28.80
CA LEU A 5 13.23 -21.23 27.37
C LEU A 5 13.57 -19.82 26.87
N PRO A 6 14.79 -19.55 26.37
CA PRO A 6 15.08 -18.25 25.78
C PRO A 6 14.18 -18.06 24.56
N ASP A 7 13.53 -16.89 24.46
CA ASP A 7 12.77 -16.43 23.31
C ASP A 7 13.61 -16.63 22.03
N ARG A 8 13.34 -17.72 21.31
CA ARG A 8 13.99 -18.02 20.03
C ARG A 8 13.35 -17.19 18.93
N PHE A 9 13.54 -15.87 18.97
CA PHE A 9 13.32 -15.06 17.77
C PHE A 9 14.41 -15.44 16.75
N PRO A 10 14.06 -15.95 15.57
CA PRO A 10 15.06 -16.26 14.56
C PRO A 10 15.82 -15.00 14.17
N ALA A 11 17.13 -15.13 13.95
CA ALA A 11 17.99 -14.04 13.53
C ALA A 11 17.43 -13.34 12.27
N PRO A 12 17.59 -12.01 12.14
CA PRO A 12 17.04 -11.26 11.01
C PRO A 12 17.62 -11.79 9.69
N SER A 13 16.77 -12.44 8.91
CA SER A 13 17.17 -13.00 7.62
C SER A 13 17.36 -11.91 6.56
N LYS A 14 18.46 -11.99 5.82
CA LYS A 14 18.75 -11.10 4.69
C LYS A 14 17.91 -11.54 3.46
N PRO A 15 17.23 -10.62 2.77
CA PRO A 15 16.51 -10.97 1.54
C PRO A 15 17.48 -11.39 0.45
N ARG A 16 17.02 -12.27 -0.45
CA ARG A 16 17.76 -12.61 -1.67
C ARG A 16 17.65 -11.42 -2.63
N PRO A 17 18.70 -11.07 -3.38
CA PRO A 17 18.62 -9.97 -4.33
C PRO A 17 17.66 -10.30 -5.49
N VAL A 18 16.99 -9.29 -6.02
CA VAL A 18 16.15 -9.36 -7.22
C VAL A 18 16.83 -8.54 -8.32
N SER A 19 16.95 -9.11 -9.51
CA SER A 19 17.31 -8.36 -10.71
C SER A 19 16.04 -7.77 -11.33
N GLY A 20 16.03 -6.46 -11.59
CA GLY A 20 14.91 -5.79 -12.25
C GLY A 20 13.63 -5.61 -11.43
N GLY A 21 13.66 -5.80 -10.10
CA GLY A 21 12.49 -5.56 -9.26
C GLY A 21 12.09 -4.08 -9.21
N ILE A 22 10.80 -3.83 -8.98
CA ILE A 22 10.18 -2.52 -8.88
C ILE A 22 10.77 -1.77 -7.68
N LYS A 23 11.27 -0.56 -7.93
CA LYS A 23 11.93 0.29 -6.93
C LYS A 23 11.11 1.54 -6.69
N ALA A 24 11.08 1.95 -5.43
CA ALA A 24 10.56 3.27 -5.08
C ALA A 24 11.39 4.34 -5.81
N GLN A 25 10.70 5.32 -6.39
CA GLN A 25 11.34 6.44 -7.09
C GLN A 25 12.30 7.21 -6.15
N SER A 26 11.92 7.33 -4.87
CA SER A 26 12.72 7.96 -3.83
C SER A 26 13.83 7.05 -3.29
N LYS A 27 15.09 7.40 -3.58
CA LYS A 27 16.28 6.71 -3.03
C LYS A 27 16.54 7.04 -1.56
N ARG A 28 16.14 8.23 -1.08
CA ARG A 28 16.27 8.72 0.31
C ARG A 28 15.16 9.73 0.61
N GLY A 29 14.77 9.89 1.88
CA GLY A 29 13.76 10.87 2.29
C GLY A 29 12.32 10.34 2.24
N ALA A 30 11.36 11.22 1.93
CA ALA A 30 9.94 10.90 1.85
C ALA A 30 9.61 10.03 0.61
N PHE A 31 8.49 9.33 0.65
CA PHE A 31 7.92 8.56 -0.46
C PHE A 31 6.78 9.35 -1.10
N GLY A 32 6.57 9.15 -2.40
CA GLY A 32 5.54 9.85 -3.18
C GLY A 32 5.85 11.32 -3.43
N GLU A 33 5.94 11.71 -4.70
CA GLU A 33 6.11 13.14 -5.06
C GLU A 33 4.75 13.85 -5.19
N ARG A 34 3.72 13.11 -5.62
CA ARG A 34 2.36 13.62 -5.82
C ARG A 34 1.59 13.73 -4.50
N TRP A 35 0.65 14.68 -4.44
CA TRP A 35 -0.15 14.93 -3.24
C TRP A 35 -0.90 13.67 -2.77
N TRP A 36 -1.50 12.92 -3.71
CA TRP A 36 -2.31 11.74 -3.40
C TRP A 36 -1.45 10.56 -2.95
N SER A 37 -0.21 10.45 -3.43
CA SER A 37 0.75 9.46 -2.93
C SER A 37 1.13 9.77 -1.48
N LYS A 38 1.39 11.05 -1.16
CA LYS A 38 1.65 11.50 0.21
C LYS A 38 0.43 11.30 1.11
N ARG A 39 -0.77 11.57 0.59
CA ARG A 39 -2.04 11.37 1.30
C ARG A 39 -2.26 9.89 1.63
N TRP A 40 -2.05 8.99 0.68
CA TRP A 40 -2.08 7.53 0.87
C TRP A 40 -1.09 7.07 1.95
N ILE A 41 0.18 7.49 1.85
CA ILE A 41 1.21 7.14 2.85
C ILE A 41 0.84 7.68 4.22
N GLY A 42 0.33 8.92 4.31
CA GLY A 42 -0.11 9.52 5.57
C GLY A 42 -1.27 8.76 6.22
N VAL A 43 -2.23 8.27 5.44
CA VAL A 43 -3.32 7.41 5.92
C VAL A 43 -2.76 6.12 6.53
N LEU A 44 -1.87 5.44 5.80
CA LEU A 44 -1.27 4.19 6.27
C LEU A 44 -0.38 4.38 7.52
N GLU A 45 0.42 5.44 7.55
CA GLU A 45 1.27 5.78 8.70
C GLU A 45 0.44 6.19 9.92
N GLY A 46 -0.76 6.75 9.70
CA GLY A 46 -1.73 7.11 10.73
C GLY A 46 -2.37 5.91 11.45
N PHE A 47 -2.34 4.71 10.88
CA PHE A 47 -2.89 3.49 11.51
C PHE A 47 -1.99 2.87 12.59
N GLU A 48 -1.08 3.63 13.18
CA GLU A 48 -0.13 3.19 14.21
C GLU A 48 0.70 1.95 13.82
N LEU A 49 0.97 1.76 12.53
CA LEU A 49 1.76 0.65 12.00
C LEU A 49 3.23 0.65 12.50
N GLY A 50 3.66 1.75 13.14
CA GLY A 50 4.87 1.85 13.95
C GLY A 50 6.16 1.53 13.20
N ALA A 51 7.15 0.99 13.93
CA ALA A 51 8.46 0.62 13.39
C ALA A 51 8.42 -0.49 12.31
N ARG A 52 7.25 -1.11 12.07
CA ARG A 52 7.06 -2.21 11.12
C ARG A 52 7.22 -1.73 9.67
N LEU A 53 6.83 -0.48 9.38
CA LEU A 53 6.96 0.14 8.06
C LEU A 53 8.41 0.42 7.66
N ARG A 54 9.33 0.59 8.63
CA ARG A 54 10.74 0.92 8.34
C ARG A 54 11.43 -0.13 7.47
N ARG A 55 11.15 -1.43 7.72
CA ARG A 55 11.70 -2.51 6.89
C ARG A 55 11.04 -2.57 5.53
N GLY A 56 9.75 -2.27 5.44
CA GLY A 56 9.02 -2.15 4.16
C GLY A 56 9.65 -1.09 3.26
N ARG A 57 9.93 0.11 3.79
CA ARG A 57 10.65 1.17 3.06
C ARG A 57 11.98 0.71 2.48
N ALA A 58 12.74 -0.07 3.26
CA ALA A 58 14.01 -0.62 2.78
C ALA A 58 13.81 -1.62 1.63
N TYR A 59 12.81 -2.50 1.71
CA TYR A 59 12.48 -3.47 0.67
C TYR A 59 12.04 -2.77 -0.63
N ALA A 60 11.17 -1.76 -0.52
CA ALA A 60 10.71 -0.95 -1.66
C ALA A 60 11.89 -0.26 -2.36
N ARG A 61 12.84 0.30 -1.60
CA ARG A 61 14.04 0.96 -2.16
C ARG A 61 15.03 -0.03 -2.78
N GLN A 62 15.17 -1.21 -2.20
CA GLN A 62 16.11 -2.24 -2.67
C GLN A 62 15.61 -2.95 -3.93
N GLY A 63 14.36 -2.74 -4.35
CA GLY A 63 13.78 -3.41 -5.51
C GLY A 63 13.36 -4.84 -5.21
N GLN A 64 12.88 -5.11 -3.98
CA GLN A 64 12.50 -6.46 -3.56
C GLN A 64 11.10 -6.87 -4.04
N VAL A 65 10.29 -5.92 -4.53
CA VAL A 65 9.00 -6.22 -5.15
C VAL A 65 9.26 -6.60 -6.60
N ILE A 66 8.93 -7.82 -6.97
CA ILE A 66 9.21 -8.40 -8.28
C ILE A 66 8.18 -7.88 -9.29
N ASP A 67 6.91 -7.89 -8.92
CA ASP A 67 5.80 -7.37 -9.70
C ASP A 67 4.67 -6.87 -8.80
N ILE A 68 3.81 -6.07 -9.42
CA ILE A 68 2.56 -5.55 -8.88
C ILE A 68 1.52 -5.67 -10.00
N ALA A 69 0.38 -6.25 -9.68
CA ALA A 69 -0.82 -6.21 -10.51
C ALA A 69 -1.92 -5.47 -9.74
N ILE A 70 -2.54 -4.50 -10.40
CA ILE A 70 -3.63 -3.71 -9.86
C ILE A 70 -4.91 -4.17 -10.56
N GLU A 71 -5.86 -4.65 -9.79
CA GLU A 71 -7.14 -5.19 -10.24
C GLU A 71 -8.28 -4.48 -9.47
N PRO A 72 -9.54 -4.51 -9.95
CA PRO A 72 -10.66 -3.86 -9.26
C PRO A 72 -10.83 -4.29 -7.79
N GLN A 73 -10.48 -5.54 -7.46
CA GLN A 73 -10.50 -6.12 -6.11
C GLN A 73 -9.34 -5.65 -5.21
N GLY A 74 -8.28 -5.08 -5.78
CA GLY A 74 -7.11 -4.65 -5.02
C GLY A 74 -5.79 -4.86 -5.74
N VAL A 75 -4.72 -4.98 -4.97
CA VAL A 75 -3.35 -5.13 -5.44
C VAL A 75 -2.84 -6.52 -5.09
N SER A 76 -2.30 -7.22 -6.07
CA SER A 76 -1.49 -8.43 -5.85
C SER A 76 -0.04 -8.16 -6.21
N ALA A 77 0.88 -8.78 -5.47
CA ALA A 77 2.32 -8.58 -5.68
C ALA A 77 3.12 -9.80 -5.26
N ARG A 78 4.31 -9.95 -5.86
CA ARG A 78 5.33 -10.90 -5.39
C ARG A 78 6.51 -10.14 -4.79
N VAL A 79 6.85 -10.46 -3.55
CA VAL A 79 7.95 -9.80 -2.83
C VAL A 79 9.01 -10.81 -2.42
N GLN A 80 10.24 -10.58 -2.88
CA GLN A 80 11.37 -11.43 -2.53
C GLN A 80 11.81 -11.18 -1.08
N GLY A 81 11.77 -12.25 -0.30
CA GLY A 81 12.33 -12.29 1.05
C GLY A 81 13.62 -13.12 1.10
N SER A 82 13.87 -13.77 2.23
CA SER A 82 15.03 -14.66 2.40
C SER A 82 14.84 -16.06 1.79
N ARG A 83 13.60 -16.48 1.52
CA ARG A 83 13.30 -17.79 0.92
C ARG A 83 13.53 -17.80 -0.59
N LYS A 84 13.74 -18.99 -1.18
CA LYS A 84 13.90 -19.15 -2.64
C LYS A 84 12.64 -18.74 -3.41
N VAL A 85 11.46 -19.08 -2.89
CA VAL A 85 10.16 -18.71 -3.45
C VAL A 85 9.75 -17.33 -2.90
N PRO A 86 9.44 -16.35 -3.75
CA PRO A 86 8.92 -15.04 -3.33
C PRO A 86 7.60 -15.18 -2.58
N TYR A 87 7.33 -14.26 -1.64
CA TYR A 87 6.07 -14.23 -0.94
C TYR A 87 4.99 -13.57 -1.81
N ALA A 88 3.85 -14.24 -1.95
CA ALA A 88 2.64 -13.63 -2.46
C ALA A 88 2.07 -12.65 -1.41
N VAL A 89 1.75 -11.45 -1.87
CA VAL A 89 1.11 -10.36 -1.12
C VAL A 89 -0.21 -10.00 -1.81
N ARG A 90 -1.25 -9.79 -1.01
CA ARG A 90 -2.53 -9.24 -1.46
C ARG A 90 -2.92 -8.07 -0.55
N ILE A 91 -3.41 -7.00 -1.15
CA ILE A 91 -3.90 -5.80 -0.47
C ILE A 91 -5.24 -5.46 -1.10
N GLU A 92 -6.28 -5.44 -0.31
CA GLU A 92 -7.63 -5.09 -0.76
C GLU A 92 -8.09 -3.88 0.03
N VAL A 93 -8.73 -2.94 -0.65
CA VAL A 93 -9.38 -1.79 -0.03
C VAL A 93 -10.87 -2.00 -0.16
N THR A 94 -11.63 -1.71 0.89
CA THR A 94 -13.09 -1.80 0.87
C THR A 94 -13.64 -1.04 -0.33
N PRO A 95 -14.28 -1.73 -1.31
CA PRO A 95 -14.73 -1.08 -2.51
C PRO A 95 -15.95 -0.20 -2.21
N LEU A 96 -16.05 0.94 -2.88
CA LEU A 96 -17.28 1.72 -2.88
C LEU A 96 -18.41 0.90 -3.49
N ARG A 97 -19.61 1.00 -2.91
CA ARG A 97 -20.81 0.39 -3.50
C ARG A 97 -21.11 1.02 -4.85
N ALA A 98 -21.73 0.27 -5.76
CA ALA A 98 -22.08 0.76 -7.10
C ALA A 98 -22.84 2.11 -7.09
N ALA A 99 -23.73 2.31 -6.11
CA ALA A 99 -24.45 3.57 -5.95
C ALA A 99 -23.57 4.74 -5.49
N GLN A 100 -22.55 4.48 -4.65
CA GLN A 100 -21.56 5.49 -4.25
C GLN A 100 -20.68 5.86 -5.46
N TRP A 101 -20.18 4.85 -6.19
CA TRP A 101 -19.41 5.07 -7.41
C TRP A 101 -20.16 5.92 -8.44
N ARG A 102 -21.45 5.65 -8.66
CA ARG A 102 -22.28 6.45 -9.56
C ARG A 102 -22.34 7.91 -9.13
N ARG A 103 -22.61 8.18 -7.85
CA ARG A 103 -22.64 9.56 -7.33
C ARG A 103 -21.29 10.27 -7.44
N VAL A 104 -20.18 9.57 -7.17
CA VAL A 104 -18.84 10.13 -7.35
C VAL A 104 -18.60 10.49 -8.81
N ALA A 105 -18.93 9.57 -9.73
CA ALA A 105 -18.79 9.82 -11.16
C ALA A 105 -19.65 11.01 -11.62
N ASP A 106 -20.90 11.10 -11.14
CA ASP A 106 -21.80 12.23 -11.40
C ASP A 106 -21.16 13.56 -10.93
N ASN A 107 -20.64 13.61 -9.71
CA ASN A 107 -19.96 14.79 -9.17
C ASN A 107 -18.71 15.18 -9.98
N ILE A 108 -17.94 14.19 -10.46
CA ILE A 108 -16.76 14.42 -11.29
C ILE A 108 -17.16 15.02 -12.64
N VAL A 109 -18.17 14.47 -13.33
CA VAL A 109 -18.57 14.95 -14.67
C VAL A 109 -19.23 16.32 -14.64
N GLN A 110 -19.84 16.72 -13.51
CA GLN A 110 -20.35 18.09 -13.32
C GLN A 110 -19.24 19.14 -13.17
N THR A 111 -17.99 18.72 -12.98
CA THR A 111 -16.83 19.61 -12.86
C THR A 111 -15.87 19.39 -14.04
N PRO A 112 -16.00 20.15 -15.15
CA PRO A 112 -15.19 19.92 -16.36
C PRO A 112 -13.68 19.90 -16.13
N ARG A 113 -13.17 20.68 -15.16
CA ARG A 113 -11.75 20.66 -14.76
C ARG A 113 -11.32 19.29 -14.25
N PHE A 114 -12.13 18.61 -13.43
CA PHE A 114 -11.80 17.27 -12.94
C PHE A 114 -11.67 16.29 -14.10
N VAL A 115 -12.62 16.31 -15.03
CA VAL A 115 -12.59 15.45 -16.22
C VAL A 115 -11.32 15.70 -17.04
N ALA A 116 -11.00 16.96 -17.35
CA ALA A 116 -9.83 17.32 -18.14
C ALA A 116 -8.51 16.86 -17.49
N MET A 117 -8.35 17.07 -16.18
CA MET A 117 -7.16 16.64 -15.44
C MET A 117 -7.03 15.11 -15.39
N LEU A 118 -8.12 14.40 -15.08
CA LEU A 118 -8.12 12.93 -15.01
C LEU A 118 -7.81 12.29 -16.37
N LEU A 119 -8.32 12.86 -17.47
CA LEU A 119 -7.96 12.43 -18.83
C LEU A 119 -6.48 12.65 -19.16
N ASN A 120 -5.83 13.63 -18.53
CA ASN A 120 -4.38 13.85 -18.64
C ASN A 120 -3.57 12.96 -17.67
N GLY A 121 -4.22 12.06 -16.93
CA GLY A 121 -3.57 11.26 -15.89
C GLY A 121 -3.17 12.06 -14.65
N GLU A 122 -3.73 13.26 -14.46
CA GLU A 122 -3.49 14.12 -13.32
C GLU A 122 -4.65 14.02 -12.32
N MET A 123 -4.32 13.78 -11.04
CA MET A 123 -5.31 13.75 -9.97
C MET A 123 -5.52 15.17 -9.41
N PRO A 124 -6.73 15.76 -9.52
CA PRO A 124 -7.02 17.07 -8.94
C PRO A 124 -6.82 17.08 -7.43
N GLU A 125 -6.23 18.13 -6.87
CA GLU A 125 -5.94 18.22 -5.42
C GLU A 125 -7.21 18.23 -4.56
N ASP A 126 -8.31 18.74 -5.11
CA ASP A 126 -9.61 18.87 -4.47
C ASP A 126 -10.61 17.77 -4.90
N ILE A 127 -10.13 16.67 -5.51
CA ILE A 127 -11.00 15.57 -5.94
C ILE A 127 -11.73 14.89 -4.77
N GLU A 128 -11.18 14.95 -3.55
CA GLU A 128 -11.83 14.40 -2.35
C GLU A 128 -13.21 15.04 -2.11
N ASP A 129 -13.46 16.26 -2.58
CA ASP A 129 -14.76 16.94 -2.48
C ASP A 129 -15.87 16.19 -3.23
N ALA A 130 -15.54 15.59 -4.38
CA ALA A 130 -16.49 14.75 -5.15
C ALA A 130 -16.89 13.48 -4.39
N PHE A 131 -15.96 12.92 -3.59
CA PHE A 131 -16.22 11.76 -2.73
C PHE A 131 -17.05 12.16 -1.51
N GLN A 132 -16.71 13.28 -0.88
CA GLN A 132 -17.45 13.81 0.27
C GLN A 132 -18.90 14.12 -0.08
N ALA A 133 -19.15 14.77 -1.23
CA ALA A 133 -20.49 15.04 -1.75
C ALA A 133 -21.30 13.74 -2.04
N ALA A 134 -20.63 12.61 -2.27
CA ALA A 134 -21.27 11.30 -2.45
C ALA A 134 -21.43 10.51 -1.13
N HIS A 135 -21.06 11.10 0.01
CA HIS A 135 -20.98 10.48 1.34
C HIS A 135 -20.07 9.24 1.36
N CYS A 136 -18.85 9.40 0.82
CA CYS A 136 -17.80 8.39 0.87
C CYS A 136 -16.41 9.05 0.89
N THR A 137 -15.35 8.25 0.99
CA THR A 137 -13.97 8.73 0.97
C THR A 137 -13.19 8.08 -0.17
N LEU A 138 -12.25 8.83 -0.73
CA LEU A 138 -11.29 8.30 -1.71
C LEU A 138 -10.28 7.35 -1.04
N PHE A 139 -9.85 7.72 0.17
CA PHE A 139 -8.87 6.95 0.94
C PHE A 139 -9.54 6.14 2.06
N PRO A 140 -8.92 5.02 2.48
CA PRO A 140 -9.30 4.30 3.70
C PRO A 140 -9.38 5.25 4.91
N GLN A 141 -10.36 5.05 5.79
CA GLN A 141 -10.49 5.84 7.01
C GLN A 141 -9.89 5.15 8.23
N SER A 142 -9.82 3.81 8.18
CA SER A 142 -9.30 2.98 9.26
C SER A 142 -8.56 1.77 8.71
N ILE A 143 -7.82 1.07 9.58
CA ILE A 143 -7.18 -0.19 9.24
C ILE A 143 -8.18 -1.28 8.81
N ALA A 144 -9.44 -1.18 9.26
CA ALA A 144 -10.50 -2.12 8.88
C ALA A 144 -10.93 -1.98 7.41
N ASP A 145 -10.63 -0.83 6.78
CA ASP A 145 -10.92 -0.58 5.37
C ASP A 145 -9.84 -1.17 4.44
N VAL A 146 -8.77 -1.75 5.00
CA VAL A 146 -7.65 -2.31 4.25
C VAL A 146 -7.38 -3.74 4.72
N SER A 147 -7.79 -4.72 3.92
CA SER A 147 -7.44 -6.12 4.14
C SER A 147 -6.07 -6.40 3.51
N THR A 148 -5.23 -7.15 4.23
CA THR A 148 -3.90 -7.51 3.72
C THR A 148 -3.57 -8.95 4.05
N GLU A 149 -2.93 -9.62 3.10
CA GLU A 149 -2.46 -10.98 3.25
C GLU A 149 -1.04 -11.10 2.73
N CYS A 150 -0.24 -11.94 3.39
CA CYS A 150 1.08 -12.29 2.93
C CYS A 150 1.40 -13.73 3.29
N SER A 151 1.89 -14.50 2.33
CA SER A 151 2.33 -15.90 2.52
C SER A 151 3.59 -16.06 3.39
N CYS A 152 4.09 -14.99 4.01
CA CYS A 152 5.27 -15.05 4.86
C CYS A 152 4.91 -15.55 6.27
N PRO A 153 5.85 -16.19 6.98
CA PRO A 153 5.59 -16.72 8.32
C PRO A 153 5.60 -15.63 9.43
N ASP A 154 5.62 -14.35 9.04
CA ASP A 154 5.55 -13.25 10.00
C ASP A 154 4.09 -13.09 10.44
N TRP A 155 3.83 -13.18 11.74
CA TRP A 155 2.51 -13.01 12.32
C TRP A 155 2.06 -11.53 12.33
N SER A 156 2.99 -10.60 12.08
CA SER A 156 2.66 -9.18 11.97
C SER A 156 1.94 -8.91 10.65
N ASN A 157 0.78 -8.25 10.73
CA ASN A 157 0.06 -7.77 9.56
C ASN A 157 -0.27 -6.27 9.73
N PRO A 158 0.14 -5.38 8.81
CA PRO A 158 1.01 -5.61 7.65
C PRO A 158 2.44 -6.01 8.04
N CYS A 159 2.95 -7.07 7.39
CA CYS A 159 4.35 -7.45 7.51
C CYS A 159 5.24 -6.50 6.66
N LYS A 160 6.56 -6.66 6.74
CA LYS A 160 7.51 -5.87 5.93
C LYS A 160 7.30 -6.01 4.41
N HIS A 161 6.74 -7.11 3.93
CA HIS A 161 6.49 -7.34 2.50
C HIS A 161 5.26 -6.57 2.03
N VAL A 162 4.16 -6.62 2.79
CA VAL A 162 2.97 -5.78 2.55
C VAL A 162 3.34 -4.31 2.59
N ALA A 163 4.08 -3.91 3.62
CA ALA A 163 4.58 -2.55 3.75
C ALA A 163 5.47 -2.13 2.58
N ALA A 164 6.24 -3.03 1.97
CA ALA A 164 7.04 -2.69 0.79
C ALA A 164 6.16 -2.31 -0.41
N VAL A 165 5.04 -3.00 -0.60
CA VAL A 165 4.09 -2.72 -1.68
C VAL A 165 3.37 -1.39 -1.45
N TYR A 166 3.03 -1.03 -0.20
CA TYR A 166 2.43 0.27 0.12
C TYR A 166 3.26 1.50 -0.29
N TYR A 167 4.57 1.35 -0.44
CA TYR A 167 5.50 2.44 -0.73
C TYR A 167 5.91 2.53 -2.21
N LEU A 168 5.28 1.73 -3.09
CA LEU A 168 5.49 1.75 -4.55
C LEU A 168 4.27 2.36 -5.24
#